data_AF-A0A0B8NX84-F1
#
_entry.id   AF-A0A0B8NX84-F1
#
_cell.length_a   1.000
_cell.length_b   1.000
_cell.length_c   1.000
_cell.angle_alpha   90.00
_cell.angle_beta   90.00
_cell.angle_gamma   90.00
#
_symmetry.space_group_name_H-M   'P 1'
#
loop_
_entity.id
_entity.type
_entity.pdbx_description
1 polymer ?
#
loop_
_entity_poly.entity_id
_entity_poly.type
_entity_poly.pdbx_seq_one_letter_code
_entity_poly.pdbx_strand_id
1 'polypeptide(L)'
;MVTTLTKRMAEDLTEYLTEHDVKVRYLHSDVDTVERVEIIRDLRLGEFDVLVGINLLREGLDMPEVSLVAILDADKEGFLRSERSLIQTIGRAARNLKGKAILYADRVTDSMKRAMDETNRRREKQHAYNEKMGIKLRH
;
A
#
# COMPACT_ATOMS: atom_id res chain seq x y z
N MET A 1 -0.27 -5.78 0.64
CA MET A 1 -1.36 -4.88 1.12
C MET A 1 -2.21 -4.42 -0.05
N VAL A 2 -3.52 -4.33 0.13
CA VAL A 2 -4.49 -3.95 -0.92
C VAL A 2 -5.36 -2.78 -0.44
N THR A 3 -5.58 -1.78 -1.30
CA THR A 3 -6.51 -0.69 -1.02
C THR A 3 -7.70 -0.69 -1.98
N THR A 4 -8.92 -0.60 -1.44
CA THR A 4 -10.19 -0.52 -2.17
C THR A 4 -10.81 0.87 -2.00
N LEU A 5 -12.04 1.08 -2.51
CA LEU A 5 -12.78 2.35 -2.37
C LEU A 5 -13.92 2.29 -1.35
N THR A 6 -14.46 1.11 -1.07
CA THR A 6 -15.65 0.94 -0.21
C THR A 6 -15.46 -0.19 0.79
N LYS A 7 -16.22 -0.16 1.89
CA LYS A 7 -16.21 -1.20 2.93
C LYS A 7 -16.61 -2.55 2.35
N ARG A 8 -17.73 -2.55 1.62
CA ARG A 8 -18.24 -3.73 0.91
C ARG A 8 -17.20 -4.37 0.00
N MET A 9 -16.51 -3.59 -0.85
CA MET A 9 -15.45 -4.15 -1.70
C MET A 9 -14.29 -4.75 -0.92
N ALA A 10 -13.95 -4.17 0.24
CA ALA A 10 -12.89 -4.72 1.08
C ALA A 10 -13.33 -6.02 1.76
N GLU A 11 -14.59 -6.08 2.21
CA GLU A 11 -15.22 -7.29 2.77
C GLU A 11 -15.28 -8.40 1.72
N ASP A 12 -15.89 -8.12 0.56
CA ASP A 12 -16.02 -9.05 -0.57
C ASP A 12 -14.65 -9.58 -1.02
N LEU A 13 -13.63 -8.71 -1.11
CA LEU A 13 -12.28 -9.12 -1.48
C LEU A 13 -11.61 -9.98 -0.40
N THR A 14 -11.85 -9.67 0.87
CA THR A 14 -11.29 -10.44 1.99
C THR A 14 -11.90 -11.83 2.04
N GLU A 15 -13.22 -11.94 1.83
CA GLU A 15 -13.93 -13.21 1.71
C GLU A 15 -13.39 -14.02 0.53
N TYR A 16 -13.33 -13.42 -0.66
CA TYR A 16 -12.78 -14.08 -1.85
C TYR A 16 -11.35 -14.60 -1.63
N LEU A 17 -10.47 -13.80 -1.05
CA LEU A 17 -9.10 -14.22 -0.76
C LEU A 17 -9.05 -15.35 0.28
N THR A 18 -9.92 -15.31 1.29
CA THR A 18 -10.04 -16.36 2.31
C THR A 18 -10.50 -17.69 1.69
N GLU A 19 -11.49 -17.65 0.79
CA GLU A 19 -11.99 -18.83 0.06
C GLU A 19 -10.91 -19.46 -0.84
N HIS A 20 -9.90 -18.68 -1.23
CA HIS A 20 -8.75 -19.13 -2.02
C HIS A 20 -7.51 -19.39 -1.15
N ASP A 21 -7.70 -19.72 0.13
CA ASP A 21 -6.67 -20.10 1.09
C ASP A 21 -5.59 -19.04 1.34
N VAL A 22 -5.87 -17.76 1.06
CA VAL A 22 -4.95 -16.66 1.39
C VAL A 22 -5.18 -16.22 2.83
N LYS A 23 -4.12 -16.16 3.64
CA LYS A 23 -4.19 -15.59 4.98
C LYS A 23 -4.36 -14.08 4.88
N VAL A 24 -5.59 -13.63 5.03
CA VAL A 24 -5.99 -12.23 4.83
C VAL A 24 -6.71 -11.67 6.05
N ARG A 25 -6.51 -10.38 6.31
CA ARG A 25 -7.29 -9.60 7.28
C ARG A 25 -7.77 -8.30 6.66
N TYR A 26 -8.90 -7.81 7.15
CA TYR A 26 -9.50 -6.53 6.77
C TYR A 26 -9.30 -5.49 7.87
N LEU A 27 -8.92 -4.26 7.50
CA LEU A 27 -8.84 -3.11 8.41
C LEU A 27 -9.73 -1.97 7.94
N HIS A 28 -10.69 -1.56 8.79
CA HIS A 28 -11.60 -0.43 8.56
C HIS A 28 -11.55 0.64 9.65
N SER A 29 -12.35 1.68 9.47
CA SER A 29 -12.40 2.85 10.35
C SER A 29 -13.00 2.58 11.73
N ASP A 30 -13.79 1.52 11.87
CA ASP A 30 -14.58 1.26 13.08
C ASP A 30 -13.89 0.22 13.98
N VAL A 31 -12.77 -0.34 13.51
CA VAL A 31 -11.84 -1.14 14.32
C VAL A 31 -11.24 -0.24 15.40
N ASP A 32 -11.31 -0.69 16.65
CA ASP A 32 -10.78 0.07 17.77
C ASP A 32 -9.23 0.17 17.73
N THR A 33 -8.67 1.05 18.55
CA THR A 33 -7.23 1.30 18.56
C THR A 33 -6.41 0.08 18.97
N VAL A 34 -6.93 -0.74 19.89
CA VAL A 34 -6.21 -1.93 20.41
C VAL A 34 -6.19 -3.01 19.35
N GLU A 35 -7.34 -3.34 18.79
CA GLU A 35 -7.49 -4.33 17.72
C GLU A 35 -6.66 -3.94 16.48
N ARG A 36 -6.64 -2.65 16.13
CA ARG A 36 -5.77 -2.14 15.05
C ARG A 36 -4.29 -2.45 15.32
N VAL A 37 -3.81 -2.24 16.54
CA VAL A 37 -2.41 -2.52 16.90
C VAL A 37 -2.12 -4.01 16.82
N GLU A 38 -3.06 -4.86 17.24
CA GLU A 38 -2.94 -6.32 17.15
C GLU A 38 -2.88 -6.79 15.69
N ILE A 39 -3.79 -6.35 14.82
CA ILE A 39 -3.77 -6.69 13.38
C ILE A 39 -2.44 -6.33 12.73
N ILE A 40 -1.90 -5.15 13.05
CA ILE A 40 -0.62 -4.70 12.48
C ILE A 40 0.55 -5.51 13.03
N ARG A 41 0.54 -5.86 14.32
CA ARG A 41 1.54 -6.74 14.92
C ARG A 41 1.51 -8.13 14.27
N ASP A 42 0.33 -8.69 14.08
CA ASP A 42 0.15 -10.02 13.48
C ASP A 42 0.62 -10.06 12.03
N LEU A 43 0.42 -8.99 11.25
CA LEU A 43 1.00 -8.87 9.91
C LEU A 43 2.54 -8.89 9.95
N ARG A 44 3.15 -8.19 10.93
CA ARG A 44 4.61 -8.17 11.08
C ARG A 44 5.18 -9.52 11.52
N LEU A 45 4.43 -10.27 12.34
CA LEU A 45 4.80 -11.62 12.78
C LEU A 45 4.59 -12.67 11.68
N GLY A 46 3.88 -12.34 10.60
CA GLY A 46 3.56 -13.27 9.52
C GLY A 46 2.42 -14.24 9.87
N GLU A 47 1.58 -13.88 10.84
CA GLU A 47 0.36 -14.64 11.15
C GLU A 47 -0.63 -14.62 9.96
N PHE A 48 -0.56 -13.55 9.16
CA PHE A 48 -1.23 -13.45 7.86
C PHE A 48 -0.38 -12.65 6.87
N ASP A 49 -0.70 -12.79 5.57
CA ASP A 49 0.14 -12.28 4.48
C ASP A 49 -0.44 -11.03 3.80
N VAL A 50 -1.77 -10.87 3.84
CA VAL A 50 -2.48 -9.80 3.13
C VAL A 50 -3.35 -8.97 4.05
N LEU A 51 -3.11 -7.66 4.06
CA LEU A 51 -4.02 -6.67 4.66
C LEU A 51 -4.81 -5.96 3.56
N VAL A 52 -6.13 -5.98 3.68
CA VAL A 52 -7.08 -5.26 2.82
C VAL A 52 -7.67 -4.08 3.60
N GLY A 53 -7.86 -2.93 2.96
CA GLY A 53 -8.62 -1.83 3.56
C GLY A 53 -8.91 -0.70 2.59
N ILE A 54 -9.56 0.36 3.06
CA ILE A 54 -9.92 1.51 2.21
C ILE A 54 -8.88 2.62 2.33
N ASN A 55 -8.71 3.08 3.57
CA ASN A 55 -7.81 4.15 3.92
C ASN A 55 -6.91 3.70 5.07
N LEU A 56 -5.87 2.98 4.70
CA LEU A 56 -4.81 2.53 5.61
C LEU A 56 -3.86 3.69 5.98
N LEU A 57 -4.24 4.95 5.69
CA LEU A 57 -3.40 6.15 5.85
C LEU A 57 -3.60 6.89 7.17
N ARG A 58 -4.44 6.41 8.08
CA ARG A 58 -4.44 6.97 9.44
C ARG A 58 -3.21 6.46 10.18
N GLU A 59 -2.34 7.42 10.50
CA GLU A 59 -1.22 7.34 11.43
C GLU A 59 -0.09 6.41 11.03
N GLY A 60 1.03 6.96 10.57
CA GLY A 60 2.38 6.45 10.91
C GLY A 60 2.74 4.99 10.61
N LEU A 61 1.90 4.21 9.92
CA LEU A 61 2.09 2.76 9.74
C LEU A 61 3.37 2.49 8.97
N ASP A 62 4.41 2.17 9.72
CA ASP A 62 5.67 1.71 9.21
C ASP A 62 5.64 0.21 9.04
N MET A 63 5.73 -0.27 7.80
CA MET A 63 5.56 -1.66 7.48
C MET A 63 6.66 -2.09 6.51
N PRO A 64 7.93 -2.21 6.98
CA PRO A 64 9.03 -2.69 6.13
C PRO A 64 8.76 -4.09 5.56
N GLU A 65 7.89 -4.87 6.17
CA GLU A 65 7.46 -6.20 5.73
C GLU A 65 6.60 -6.14 4.45
N VAL A 66 5.98 -5.00 4.17
CA VAL A 66 5.13 -4.83 2.98
C VAL A 66 5.99 -4.62 1.74
N SER A 67 6.14 -5.68 0.95
CA SER A 67 6.83 -5.65 -0.35
C SER A 67 5.90 -5.28 -1.52
N LEU A 68 4.59 -5.42 -1.36
CA LEU A 68 3.61 -5.15 -2.43
C LEU A 68 2.43 -4.31 -1.92
N VAL A 69 2.13 -3.25 -2.66
CA VAL A 69 0.90 -2.44 -2.50
C VAL A 69 0.09 -2.54 -3.79
N ALA A 70 -1.14 -3.06 -3.71
CA ALA A 70 -2.10 -3.06 -4.79
C ALA A 70 -3.18 -2.00 -4.54
N ILE A 71 -3.42 -1.13 -5.51
CA ILE A 71 -4.44 -0.09 -5.45
C ILE A 71 -5.50 -0.46 -6.48
N LEU A 72 -6.67 -0.91 -6.01
CA LEU A 72 -7.82 -1.18 -6.87
C LEU A 72 -8.53 0.12 -7.23
N ASP A 73 -9.12 0.17 -8.43
CA ASP A 73 -9.83 1.33 -8.95
C ASP A 73 -8.99 2.61 -8.86
N ALA A 74 -7.73 2.52 -9.34
CA ALA A 74 -6.77 3.61 -9.22
C ALA A 74 -7.14 4.85 -10.07
N ASP A 75 -8.01 4.68 -11.08
CA ASP A 75 -8.48 5.72 -11.99
C ASP A 75 -9.82 6.36 -11.58
N LYS A 76 -10.42 5.91 -10.47
CA LYS A 76 -11.62 6.55 -9.93
C LYS A 76 -11.22 7.78 -9.14
N GLU A 77 -11.47 8.95 -9.71
CA GLU A 77 -11.12 10.21 -9.09
C GLU A 77 -11.89 10.46 -7.79
N GLY A 78 -11.23 11.11 -6.85
CA GLY A 78 -11.76 11.39 -5.52
C GLY A 78 -10.64 11.50 -4.50
N PHE A 79 -11.02 11.74 -3.23
CA PHE A 79 -10.05 11.97 -2.15
C PHE A 79 -9.00 10.84 -2.06
N LEU A 80 -9.45 9.57 -2.05
CA LEU A 80 -8.59 8.39 -1.88
C LEU A 80 -7.67 8.09 -3.08
N ARG A 81 -7.89 8.73 -4.23
CA ARG A 81 -7.11 8.57 -5.47
C ARG A 81 -6.56 9.90 -5.99
N SER A 82 -6.55 10.92 -5.13
CA SER A 82 -5.81 12.15 -5.40
C SER A 82 -4.32 11.85 -5.53
N GLU A 83 -3.60 12.71 -6.25
CA GLU A 83 -2.13 12.63 -6.37
C GLU A 83 -1.45 12.40 -5.01
N ARG A 84 -1.83 13.19 -4.00
CA ARG A 84 -1.26 13.10 -2.65
C ARG A 84 -1.54 11.73 -2.01
N SER A 85 -2.77 11.24 -2.10
CA SER A 85 -3.16 9.95 -1.53
C SER A 85 -2.48 8.77 -2.24
N LEU A 86 -2.32 8.84 -3.56
CA LEU A 86 -1.59 7.84 -4.33
C LEU A 86 -0.12 7.81 -3.94
N ILE A 87 0.56 8.96 -3.86
CA ILE A 87 1.96 9.06 -3.41
C ILE A 87 2.13 8.43 -2.02
N GLN A 88 1.24 8.76 -1.07
CA GLN A 88 1.29 8.20 0.28
C GLN A 88 1.10 6.69 0.30
N THR A 89 0.16 6.17 -0.50
CA THR A 89 -0.14 4.74 -0.59
C THR A 89 1.02 3.97 -1.23
N ILE A 90 1.58 4.48 -2.33
CA ILE A 90 2.77 3.92 -3.00
C ILE A 90 3.96 3.90 -2.03
N GLY A 91 4.13 4.97 -1.25
CA GLY A 91 5.21 5.09 -0.26
C GLY A 91 5.24 4.00 0.80
N ARG A 92 4.13 3.25 1.00
CA ARG A 92 4.10 2.11 1.94
C ARG A 92 4.97 0.96 1.47
N ALA A 93 5.11 0.75 0.16
CA ALA A 93 6.04 -0.24 -0.39
C ALA A 93 7.49 0.24 -0.36
N ALA A 94 7.75 1.56 -0.28
CA ALA A 94 9.08 2.14 -0.48
C ALA A 94 10.09 1.81 0.63
N ARG A 95 9.63 1.24 1.76
CA ARG A 95 10.50 0.80 2.86
C ARG A 95 11.01 -0.62 2.70
N ASN A 96 10.50 -1.36 1.73
CA ASN A 96 10.98 -2.69 1.38
C ASN A 96 11.90 -2.60 0.15
N LEU A 97 13.02 -3.33 0.17
CA LEU A 97 13.96 -3.38 -0.95
C LEU A 97 13.30 -3.87 -2.25
N LYS A 98 12.34 -4.78 -2.13
CA LYS A 98 11.54 -5.33 -3.25
C LYS A 98 10.19 -4.62 -3.39
N GLY A 99 10.07 -3.43 -2.82
CA GLY A 99 8.86 -2.62 -2.80
C GLY A 99 8.30 -2.35 -4.19
N LYS A 100 7.09 -2.88 -4.45
CA LYS A 100 6.34 -2.66 -5.68
C LYS A 100 4.95 -2.09 -5.37
N ALA A 101 4.51 -1.16 -6.21
CA ALA A 101 3.13 -0.69 -6.25
C ALA A 101 2.50 -1.09 -7.58
N ILE A 102 1.28 -1.65 -7.53
CA ILE A 102 0.46 -2.00 -8.70
C ILE A 102 -0.82 -1.19 -8.62
N LEU A 103 -1.09 -0.39 -9.65
CA LEU A 103 -2.29 0.41 -9.77
C LEU A 103 -3.20 -0.26 -10.80
N TYR A 104 -4.30 -0.85 -10.35
CA TYR A 104 -5.30 -1.46 -11.23
C TYR A 104 -6.29 -0.37 -11.69
N ALA A 105 -6.34 -0.14 -12.99
CA ALA A 105 -7.13 0.90 -13.62
C ALA A 105 -7.31 0.61 -15.11
N ASP A 106 -8.39 1.11 -15.70
CA ASP A 106 -8.62 1.02 -17.15
C ASP A 106 -7.86 2.12 -17.91
N ARG A 107 -7.62 3.25 -17.26
CA ARG A 107 -6.91 4.41 -17.84
C ARG A 107 -5.95 5.05 -16.85
N VAL A 108 -4.93 5.73 -17.36
CA VAL A 108 -4.03 6.55 -16.53
C VAL A 108 -4.63 7.93 -16.36
N THR A 109 -5.03 8.29 -15.13
CA THR A 109 -5.49 9.66 -14.83
C THR A 109 -4.32 10.61 -14.60
N ASP A 110 -4.61 11.91 -14.61
CA ASP A 110 -3.65 12.96 -14.29
C ASP A 110 -3.06 12.81 -12.87
N SER A 111 -3.90 12.44 -11.90
CA SER A 111 -3.45 12.16 -10.52
C SER A 111 -2.50 10.96 -10.47
N MET A 112 -2.79 9.89 -11.21
CA MET A 112 -1.91 8.74 -11.31
C MET A 112 -0.58 9.10 -11.96
N LYS A 113 -0.63 9.83 -13.09
CA LYS A 113 0.56 10.26 -13.81
C LYS A 113 1.49 11.08 -12.91
N ARG A 114 0.98 12.13 -12.27
CA ARG A 114 1.77 12.95 -11.33
C ARG A 114 2.33 12.14 -10.16
N ALA A 115 1.55 11.22 -9.60
CA ALA A 115 2.03 10.36 -8.51
C ALA A 115 3.15 9.40 -8.94
N MET A 116 3.05 8.80 -10.14
CA MET A 116 4.09 7.95 -10.71
C MET A 116 5.36 8.75 -11.04
N ASP A 117 5.20 9.92 -11.67
CA ASP A 117 6.33 10.80 -12.01
C ASP A 117 7.09 11.25 -10.76
N GLU A 118 6.39 11.66 -9.71
CA GLU A 118 7.01 12.03 -8.43
C GLU A 118 7.69 10.84 -7.75
N THR A 119 7.10 9.65 -7.84
CA THR A 119 7.70 8.42 -7.30
C THR A 119 9.00 8.08 -8.03
N ASN A 120 9.01 8.16 -9.36
CA ASN A 120 10.19 7.90 -10.18
C ASN A 120 11.29 8.92 -9.92
N ARG A 121 10.94 10.22 -9.87
CA ARG A 121 11.88 11.30 -9.54
C ARG A 121 12.59 11.07 -8.19
N ARG A 122 11.83 10.64 -7.16
CA ARG A 122 12.40 10.32 -5.84
C ARG A 122 13.33 9.11 -5.91
N ARG A 123 12.91 8.06 -6.61
CA ARG A 123 13.70 6.83 -6.79
C ARG A 123 15.02 7.13 -7.50
N GLU A 124 15.00 7.85 -8.62
CA GLU A 124 16.20 8.24 -9.37
C GLU A 124 17.17 9.06 -8.53
N LYS A 125 16.67 10.06 -7.80
CA LYS A 125 17.49 10.87 -6.90
C LYS A 125 18.15 10.02 -5.80
N GLN A 126 17.42 9.04 -5.27
CA GLN A 126 17.93 8.14 -4.24
C GLN A 126 18.99 7.18 -4.82
N HIS A 127 18.77 6.63 -6.01
CA HIS A 127 19.76 5.80 -6.71
C HIS A 127 21.05 6.56 -6.99
N ALA A 128 20.95 7.76 -7.58
CA ALA A 128 22.11 8.60 -7.87
C ALA A 128 22.91 8.96 -6.59
N TYR A 129 22.21 9.24 -5.49
CA TYR A 129 22.85 9.48 -4.20
C TYR A 129 23.55 8.21 -3.66
N ASN A 130 22.87 7.07 -3.73
CA ASN A 130 23.42 5.79 -3.27
C ASN A 130 24.67 5.39 -4.05
N GLU A 131 24.66 5.52 -5.38
CA GLU A 131 25.82 5.27 -6.24
C GLU A 131 26.99 6.19 -5.88
N LYS A 132 26.73 7.50 -5.74
CA LYS A 132 27.75 8.48 -5.39
C LYS A 132 28.39 8.22 -4.02
N MET A 133 27.61 7.71 -3.06
CA MET A 133 28.05 7.48 -1.68
C MET A 133 28.49 6.04 -1.41
N GLY A 134 28.41 5.14 -2.40
CA GLY A 134 28.69 3.72 -2.22
C GLY A 134 27.71 2.99 -1.28
N ILE A 135 26.49 3.51 -1.11
CA ILE A 135 25.47 2.94 -0.22
C ILE A 135 24.79 1.79 -0.96
N LYS A 136 24.94 0.57 -0.41
CA LYS A 136 24.13 -0.59 -0.81
C LYS A 136 22.90 -0.68 0.09
N LEU A 137 21.71 -0.78 -0.51
CA LEU A 137 20.49 -1.08 0.23
C LEU A 137 20.67 -2.44 0.92
N ARG A 138 20.40 -2.50 2.23
CA ARG A 138 20.55 -3.73 3.04
C ARG A 138 19.27 -4.56 3.02
N HIS A 139 19.45 -5.87 3.16
CA HIS A 139 18.40 -6.89 3.28
C HIS A 139 17.76 -6.87 4.67
#